data_AF-A0A421CGX7-F1
#
_entry.id   AF-A0A421CGX7-F1
#
_cell.length_a   1.000
_cell.length_b   1.000
_cell.length_c   1.000
_cell.angle_alpha   90.00
_cell.angle_beta   90.00
_cell.angle_gamma   90.00
#
_symmetry.space_group_name_H-M   'P 1'
#
loop_
_entity.id
_entity.type
_entity.pdbx_description
1 polymer ?
#
loop_
_entity_poly.entity_id
_entity_poly.type
_entity_poly.pdbx_seq_one_letter_code
_entity_poly.pdbx_strand_id
1 'polypeptide(L)'
;MRIAIDGPAGSGKSTVARLVASSLDFVYIDTGAMYRALALKAKRANVVFSDHNSMAELMSHTYFSLSDSGITLDGNPLGEEIRTREVSLLSSDIAKYPYVRDFLTDQQRNLSKQGNVVMEGRDIGTVVIPEAELKIFLTASASERAKRRLAQLNASGIEADFEEILAEIERRDHNDSTRSVAPLKAASDAIELDTTNLTIDEVVSAIVSLAERRQRVQLARSVGFCYGVDRAVSEAIKLLKSGKKVYATGEIVHNEKVMNDLKELGLEMIEDGLLSERHEGIAIIRAHGIDPASEEKLRRVFDEVIDLTCPIVYNVFSLAVDLEQQGNFVVVYGKKNHPEVTALSGRLNGYLIVEPGEDYDSVLKKLEGIERIAIVSQTTMSSADFDSFASFVQSRLGERVTVYNTICKVTIQRESEAERLARISDTVIVIGGRNSSNTKKLVKIVERLGKKALHVTDLKDLPRSDMGKVALISGTSTPYEQIQKILDYIDNNREVTDNGRENESAR
;
A
#
# COMPACT_ATOMS: atom_id res chain seq x y z
N MET A 1 2.46 -9.51 10.77
CA MET A 1 3.84 -9.98 10.97
C MET A 1 4.68 -9.54 9.79
N ARG A 2 5.70 -8.75 10.04
CA ARG A 2 6.70 -8.26 9.11
C ARG A 2 7.96 -9.07 9.32
N ILE A 3 8.43 -9.71 8.26
CA ILE A 3 9.67 -10.49 8.25
C ILE A 3 10.70 -9.69 7.45
N ALA A 4 11.76 -9.24 8.11
CA ALA A 4 12.92 -8.65 7.45
C ALA A 4 13.95 -9.74 7.15
N ILE A 5 14.42 -9.82 5.90
CA ILE A 5 15.49 -10.73 5.49
C ILE A 5 16.63 -9.90 4.89
N ASP A 6 17.65 -9.67 5.71
CA ASP A 6 18.87 -8.95 5.33
C ASP A 6 20.04 -9.92 5.08
N GLY A 7 21.13 -9.41 4.50
CA GLY A 7 22.35 -10.17 4.27
C GLY A 7 23.12 -9.74 3.02
N PRO A 8 24.35 -10.23 2.81
CA PRO A 8 25.24 -9.79 1.73
C PRO A 8 24.76 -10.25 0.36
N ALA A 9 25.24 -9.62 -0.71
CA ALA A 9 24.88 -10.04 -2.07
C ALA A 9 25.25 -11.51 -2.32
N GLY A 10 24.41 -12.26 -3.04
CA GLY A 10 24.67 -13.68 -3.34
C GLY A 10 24.31 -14.68 -2.24
N SER A 11 23.82 -14.26 -1.07
CA SER A 11 23.37 -15.18 0.00
C SER A 11 22.02 -15.88 -0.28
N GLY A 12 21.42 -15.72 -1.47
CA GLY A 12 20.15 -16.35 -1.82
C GLY A 12 18.89 -15.63 -1.30
N LYS A 13 19.02 -14.47 -0.65
CA LYS A 13 17.92 -13.68 -0.06
C LYS A 13 16.66 -13.58 -0.91
N SER A 14 16.75 -13.05 -2.14
CA SER A 14 15.55 -12.80 -2.95
C SER A 14 14.81 -14.11 -3.31
N THR A 15 15.54 -15.21 -3.45
CA THR A 15 14.94 -16.54 -3.66
C THR A 15 14.28 -17.05 -2.36
N VAL A 16 15.02 -17.03 -1.25
CA VAL A 16 14.53 -17.46 0.06
C VAL A 16 13.32 -16.64 0.50
N ALA A 17 13.39 -15.31 0.42
CA ALA A 17 12.32 -14.41 0.81
C ALA A 17 11.03 -14.63 0.00
N ARG A 18 11.15 -14.86 -1.30
CA ARG A 18 10.01 -15.17 -2.17
C ARG A 18 9.36 -16.51 -1.79
N LEU A 19 10.17 -17.53 -1.51
CA LEU A 19 9.67 -18.84 -1.12
C LEU A 19 9.05 -18.80 0.28
N VAL A 20 9.69 -18.14 1.26
CA VAL A 20 9.13 -17.91 2.60
C VAL A 20 7.79 -17.17 2.51
N ALA A 21 7.72 -16.11 1.70
CA ALA A 21 6.47 -15.37 1.47
C ALA A 21 5.38 -16.27 0.90
N SER A 22 5.72 -17.08 -0.11
CA SER A 22 4.78 -18.04 -0.70
C SER A 22 4.32 -19.11 0.29
N SER A 23 5.22 -19.64 1.12
CA SER A 23 4.90 -20.67 2.12
C SER A 23 4.01 -20.14 3.23
N LEU A 24 4.19 -18.89 3.64
CA LEU A 24 3.42 -18.25 4.72
C LEU A 24 2.16 -17.52 4.22
N ASP A 25 1.96 -17.44 2.90
CA ASP A 25 0.93 -16.60 2.28
C ASP A 25 1.08 -15.09 2.59
N PHE A 26 2.33 -14.63 2.66
CA PHE A 26 2.70 -13.24 2.93
C PHE A 26 3.00 -12.51 1.62
N VAL A 27 2.87 -11.17 1.64
CA VAL A 27 3.26 -10.36 0.49
C VAL A 27 4.78 -10.21 0.44
N TYR A 28 5.38 -10.64 -0.67
CA TYR A 28 6.81 -10.45 -0.93
C TYR A 28 7.09 -9.02 -1.42
N ILE A 29 8.00 -8.32 -0.75
CA ILE A 29 8.45 -6.97 -1.13
C ILE A 29 9.94 -7.03 -1.50
N ASP A 30 10.23 -7.02 -2.82
CA ASP A 30 11.56 -6.77 -3.38
C ASP A 30 11.87 -5.27 -3.32
N THR A 31 12.59 -4.85 -2.28
CA THR A 31 12.95 -3.43 -2.13
C THR A 31 13.86 -2.95 -3.26
N GLY A 32 14.69 -3.82 -3.82
CA GLY A 32 15.52 -3.52 -4.99
C GLY A 32 14.68 -3.22 -6.24
N ALA A 33 13.55 -3.91 -6.41
CA ALA A 33 12.62 -3.64 -7.51
C ALA A 33 12.03 -2.23 -7.43
N MET A 34 11.83 -1.69 -6.23
CA MET A 34 11.34 -0.32 -6.05
C MET A 34 12.36 0.72 -6.53
N TYR A 35 13.65 0.56 -6.18
CA TYR A 35 14.72 1.41 -6.69
C TYR A 35 14.82 1.35 -8.22
N ARG A 36 14.75 0.14 -8.79
CA ARG A 36 14.78 -0.08 -10.25
C ARG A 36 13.57 0.54 -10.95
N ALA A 37 12.38 0.40 -10.37
CA ALA A 37 11.14 0.97 -10.92
C ALA A 37 11.17 2.51 -10.92
N LEU A 38 11.61 3.14 -9.81
CA LEU A 38 11.74 4.59 -9.74
C LEU A 38 12.80 5.11 -10.72
N ALA A 39 13.97 4.44 -10.80
CA ALA A 39 15.02 4.79 -11.75
C ALA A 39 14.55 4.72 -13.21
N LEU A 40 13.77 3.67 -13.55
CA LEU A 40 13.19 3.52 -14.87
C LEU A 40 12.14 4.61 -15.16
N LYS A 41 11.28 4.95 -14.19
CA LYS A 41 10.30 6.03 -14.33
C LYS A 41 11.00 7.37 -14.59
N ALA A 42 12.02 7.70 -13.79
CA ALA A 42 12.81 8.92 -13.97
C ALA A 42 13.51 8.97 -15.34
N LYS A 43 14.11 7.85 -15.78
CA LYS A 43 14.68 7.73 -17.13
C LYS A 43 13.66 8.01 -18.22
N ARG A 44 12.47 7.40 -18.15
CA ARG A 44 11.39 7.58 -19.14
C ARG A 44 10.85 9.02 -19.16
N ALA A 45 10.86 9.68 -18.02
CA ALA A 45 10.48 11.09 -17.88
C ALA A 45 11.61 12.07 -18.23
N ASN A 46 12.80 11.59 -18.63
CA ASN A 46 14.00 12.39 -18.87
C ASN A 46 14.42 13.26 -17.67
N VAL A 47 14.18 12.76 -16.44
CA VAL A 47 14.56 13.45 -15.20
C VAL A 47 15.96 13.03 -14.77
N VAL A 48 16.84 14.01 -14.54
CA VAL A 48 18.22 13.78 -14.08
C VAL A 48 18.24 13.60 -12.56
N PHE A 49 18.87 12.53 -12.06
CA PHE A 49 18.88 12.22 -10.61
C PHE A 49 19.62 13.24 -9.75
N SER A 50 20.44 14.12 -10.32
CA SER A 50 21.08 15.22 -9.58
C SER A 50 20.18 16.44 -9.42
N ASP A 51 19.09 16.55 -10.19
CA ASP A 51 18.14 17.65 -10.08
C ASP A 51 17.09 17.33 -9.01
N HIS A 52 17.28 17.93 -7.84
CA HIS A 52 16.39 17.74 -6.69
C HIS A 52 14.95 18.16 -7.00
N ASN A 53 14.73 19.28 -7.71
CA ASN A 53 13.38 19.82 -7.89
C ASN A 53 12.56 18.97 -8.84
N SER A 54 13.14 18.58 -9.99
CA SER A 54 12.46 17.71 -10.94
C SER A 54 12.23 16.30 -10.36
N MET A 55 13.16 15.79 -9.56
CA MET A 55 12.95 14.52 -8.87
C MET A 55 11.88 14.60 -7.78
N ALA A 56 11.83 15.69 -7.00
CA ALA A 56 10.80 15.89 -5.99
C ALA A 56 9.40 15.94 -6.62
N GLU A 57 9.26 16.63 -7.76
CA GLU A 57 7.99 16.66 -8.51
C GLU A 57 7.63 15.28 -9.07
N LEU A 58 8.58 14.54 -9.64
CA LEU A 58 8.31 13.17 -10.11
C LEU A 58 7.83 12.26 -8.96
N MET A 59 8.51 12.34 -7.81
CA MET A 59 8.20 11.52 -6.63
C MET A 59 6.88 11.89 -5.96
N SER A 60 6.45 13.15 -6.00
CA SER A 60 5.16 13.59 -5.45
C SER A 60 3.96 12.94 -6.17
N HIS A 61 4.16 12.55 -7.43
CA HIS A 61 3.22 11.80 -8.26
C HIS A 61 3.63 10.33 -8.45
N THR A 62 4.47 9.80 -7.55
CA THR A 62 4.89 8.39 -7.58
C THR A 62 4.37 7.66 -6.37
N TYR A 63 3.73 6.51 -6.59
CA TYR A 63 3.33 5.65 -5.49
C TYR A 63 3.58 4.18 -5.73
N PHE A 64 3.99 3.50 -4.67
CA PHE A 64 4.01 2.05 -4.63
C PHE A 64 2.79 1.51 -3.88
N SER A 65 2.24 0.41 -4.38
CA SER A 65 1.18 -0.33 -3.70
C SER A 65 1.38 -1.83 -3.83
N LEU A 66 0.73 -2.60 -2.97
CA LEU A 66 0.71 -4.05 -3.05
C LEU A 66 -0.48 -4.52 -3.88
N SER A 67 -0.27 -5.60 -4.63
CA SER A 67 -1.30 -6.34 -5.36
C SER A 67 -1.06 -7.85 -5.19
N ASP A 68 -1.99 -8.67 -5.70
CA ASP A 68 -1.85 -10.14 -5.64
C ASP A 68 -0.63 -10.65 -6.40
N SER A 69 -0.14 -9.90 -7.40
CA SER A 69 1.07 -10.21 -8.16
C SER A 69 2.34 -9.54 -7.62
N GLY A 70 2.26 -8.89 -6.45
CA GLY A 70 3.37 -8.19 -5.80
C GLY A 70 3.26 -6.67 -5.91
N ILE A 71 4.42 -6.00 -5.93
CA ILE A 71 4.51 -4.54 -5.94
C ILE A 71 4.01 -3.98 -7.28
N THR A 72 3.30 -2.85 -7.23
CA THR A 72 2.93 -2.03 -8.39
C THR A 72 3.49 -0.63 -8.25
N LEU A 73 3.82 0.02 -9.37
CA LEU A 73 4.17 1.44 -9.46
C LEU A 73 3.03 2.18 -10.17
N ASP A 74 2.47 3.19 -9.52
CA ASP A 74 1.37 4.01 -10.06
C ASP A 74 0.17 3.15 -10.53
N GLY A 75 -0.13 2.10 -9.77
CA GLY A 75 -1.21 1.14 -10.07
C GLY A 75 -0.89 0.08 -11.12
N ASN A 76 0.30 0.14 -11.74
CA ASN A 76 0.74 -0.79 -12.77
C ASN A 76 1.71 -1.84 -12.21
N PRO A 77 1.57 -3.14 -12.55
CA PRO A 77 2.56 -4.15 -12.20
C PRO A 77 3.96 -3.80 -12.70
N LEU A 78 4.99 -4.14 -11.93
CA LEU A 78 6.36 -3.95 -12.38
C LEU A 78 6.68 -4.94 -13.50
N GLY A 79 7.00 -4.44 -14.69
CA GLY A 79 7.37 -5.26 -15.85
C GLY A 79 8.80 -5.81 -15.79
N GLU A 80 9.13 -6.77 -16.66
CA GLU A 80 10.46 -7.40 -16.72
C GLU A 80 11.61 -6.43 -17.02
N GLU A 81 11.33 -5.28 -17.62
CA GLU A 81 12.33 -4.26 -17.94
C GLU A 81 13.13 -3.79 -16.72
N ILE A 82 12.51 -3.80 -15.52
CA ILE A 82 13.19 -3.43 -14.29
C ILE A 82 14.34 -4.38 -13.94
N ARG A 83 14.39 -5.58 -14.54
CA ARG A 83 15.40 -6.62 -14.28
C ARG A 83 16.56 -6.56 -15.26
N THR A 84 16.54 -5.64 -16.22
CA THR A 84 17.64 -5.47 -17.16
C THR A 84 18.91 -4.99 -16.45
N ARG A 85 20.07 -5.31 -17.05
CA ARG A 85 21.37 -4.83 -16.56
C ARG A 85 21.43 -3.30 -16.52
N GLU A 86 20.87 -2.66 -17.54
CA GLU A 86 20.82 -1.20 -17.63
C GLU A 86 20.07 -0.58 -16.44
N VAL A 87 18.85 -1.05 -16.14
CA VAL A 87 18.07 -0.53 -15.02
C VAL A 87 18.72 -0.86 -13.67
N SER A 88 19.41 -2.00 -13.57
CA SER A 88 20.18 -2.35 -12.37
C SER A 88 21.31 -1.35 -12.09
N LEU A 89 21.99 -0.86 -13.13
CA LEU A 89 22.99 0.21 -13.00
C LEU A 89 22.33 1.53 -12.58
N LEU A 90 21.23 1.93 -13.23
CA LEU A 90 20.49 3.14 -12.88
C LEU A 90 20.01 3.13 -11.42
N SER A 91 19.56 1.97 -10.93
CA SER A 91 19.15 1.83 -9.53
C SER A 91 20.29 2.02 -8.53
N SER A 92 21.52 1.67 -8.93
CA SER A 92 22.71 1.92 -8.12
C SER A 92 23.09 3.40 -8.11
N ASP A 93 22.88 4.09 -9.23
CA ASP A 93 23.14 5.53 -9.36
C ASP A 93 22.12 6.37 -8.61
N ILE A 94 20.81 6.07 -8.75
CA ILE A 94 19.76 6.81 -8.05
C ILE A 94 19.83 6.64 -6.53
N ALA A 95 20.31 5.48 -6.05
CA ALA A 95 20.41 5.17 -4.62
C ALA A 95 21.50 5.99 -3.89
N LYS A 96 22.36 6.72 -4.61
CA LYS A 96 23.40 7.60 -4.03
C LYS A 96 22.81 8.87 -3.41
N TYR A 97 21.60 9.26 -3.81
CA TYR A 97 20.98 10.50 -3.40
C TYR A 97 20.14 10.30 -2.12
N PRO A 98 20.45 11.00 -1.00
CA PRO A 98 19.74 10.82 0.27
C PRO A 98 18.23 11.05 0.16
N TYR A 99 17.80 12.10 -0.53
CA TYR A 99 16.39 12.44 -0.68
C TYR A 99 15.58 11.36 -1.44
N VAL A 100 16.22 10.58 -2.31
CA VAL A 100 15.60 9.41 -2.97
C VAL A 100 15.48 8.24 -2.00
N ARG A 101 16.52 8.00 -1.19
CA ARG A 101 16.50 6.96 -0.15
C ARG A 101 15.43 7.25 0.88
N ASP A 102 15.29 8.50 1.30
CA ASP A 102 14.27 8.92 2.26
C ASP A 102 12.87 8.62 1.70
N PHE A 103 12.58 9.08 0.47
CA PHE A 103 11.33 8.77 -0.22
C PHE A 103 11.06 7.26 -0.31
N LEU A 104 12.02 6.48 -0.81
CA LEU A 104 11.84 5.03 -0.97
C LEU A 104 11.73 4.30 0.37
N THR A 105 12.43 4.74 1.41
CA THR A 105 12.33 4.18 2.76
C THR A 105 10.93 4.42 3.32
N ASP A 106 10.38 5.62 3.12
CA ASP A 106 9.01 5.94 3.52
C ASP A 106 8.00 5.08 2.74
N GLN A 107 8.17 4.94 1.42
CA GLN A 107 7.33 4.04 0.63
C GLN A 107 7.42 2.58 1.13
N GLN A 108 8.62 2.08 1.43
CA GLN A 108 8.84 0.72 1.94
C GLN A 108 8.18 0.49 3.30
N ARG A 109 8.32 1.44 4.24
CA ARG A 109 7.63 1.42 5.54
C ARG A 109 6.11 1.44 5.36
N ASN A 110 5.61 2.21 4.41
CA ASN A 110 4.18 2.28 4.14
C ASN A 110 3.65 0.97 3.57
N LEU A 111 4.42 0.29 2.69
CA LEU A 111 4.06 -1.05 2.23
C LEU A 111 4.16 -2.09 3.36
N SER A 112 5.12 -1.97 4.27
CA SER A 112 5.28 -2.93 5.37
C SER A 112 4.15 -2.87 6.39
N LYS A 113 3.56 -1.68 6.60
CA LYS A 113 2.38 -1.47 7.45
C LYS A 113 1.10 -2.03 6.85
N GLN A 114 1.13 -2.43 5.58
CA GLN A 114 -0.02 -3.00 4.93
C GLN A 114 -0.24 -4.47 5.30
N GLY A 115 0.54 -5.13 6.15
CA GLY A 115 0.13 -6.43 6.71
C GLY A 115 1.23 -7.45 6.85
N ASN A 116 0.91 -8.70 6.52
CA ASN A 116 1.91 -9.77 6.56
C ASN A 116 2.84 -9.67 5.35
N VAL A 117 4.09 -9.28 5.59
CA VAL A 117 5.06 -9.04 4.53
C VAL A 117 6.38 -9.76 4.80
N VAL A 118 7.04 -10.18 3.73
CA VAL A 118 8.45 -10.57 3.75
C VAL A 118 9.21 -9.55 2.90
N MET A 119 10.07 -8.78 3.55
CA MET A 119 10.86 -7.73 2.94
C MET A 119 12.32 -8.16 2.90
N GLU A 120 12.94 -8.06 1.73
CA GLU A 120 14.37 -8.36 1.59
C GLU A 120 15.18 -7.14 1.16
N GLY A 121 16.41 -7.06 1.66
CA GLY A 121 17.34 -5.99 1.35
C GLY A 121 18.64 -6.12 2.13
N ARG A 122 19.21 -4.97 2.51
CA ARG A 122 20.50 -4.87 3.22
C ARG A 122 20.39 -4.22 4.59
N ASP A 123 19.39 -3.38 4.75
CA ASP A 123 19.13 -2.49 5.87
C ASP A 123 17.65 -2.53 6.29
N ILE A 124 16.96 -3.62 5.99
CA ILE A 124 15.53 -3.76 6.25
C ILE A 124 15.26 -3.81 7.75
N GLY A 125 15.91 -4.70 8.48
CA GLY A 125 15.73 -4.89 9.91
C GLY A 125 16.45 -3.85 10.79
N THR A 126 17.32 -3.02 10.20
CA THR A 126 18.07 -1.98 10.94
C THR A 126 17.56 -0.56 10.69
N VAL A 127 17.07 -0.26 9.48
CA VAL A 127 16.70 1.10 9.08
C VAL A 127 15.25 1.18 8.61
N VAL A 128 14.82 0.26 7.74
CA VAL A 128 13.48 0.37 7.12
C VAL A 128 12.39 0.02 8.13
N ILE A 129 12.44 -1.19 8.71
CA ILE A 129 11.50 -1.72 9.70
C ILE A 129 12.26 -2.27 10.92
N PRO A 130 12.92 -1.40 11.72
CA PRO A 130 13.59 -1.81 12.96
C PRO A 130 12.65 -2.41 14.01
N GLU A 131 11.35 -2.35 13.81
CA GLU A 131 10.31 -2.93 14.65
C GLU A 131 9.69 -4.21 14.06
N ALA A 132 10.29 -4.79 13.01
CA ALA A 132 9.83 -6.06 12.42
C ALA A 132 9.81 -7.19 13.46
N GLU A 133 8.73 -7.98 13.48
CA GLU A 133 8.51 -9.04 14.46
C GLU A 133 9.45 -10.25 14.27
N LEU A 134 10.02 -10.41 13.07
CA LEU A 134 11.08 -11.38 12.78
C LEU A 134 12.11 -10.76 11.86
N LYS A 135 13.36 -10.75 12.30
CA LYS A 135 14.50 -10.30 11.50
C LYS A 135 15.44 -11.47 11.31
N ILE A 136 15.72 -11.80 10.06
CA ILE A 136 16.68 -12.83 9.66
C ILE A 136 17.84 -12.12 8.98
N PHE A 137 19.06 -12.43 9.41
CA PHE A 137 20.27 -12.02 8.71
C PHE A 137 20.89 -13.26 8.07
N LEU A 138 20.72 -13.43 6.76
CA LEU A 138 21.30 -14.55 6.03
C LEU A 138 22.80 -14.31 5.83
N THR A 139 23.61 -15.27 6.25
CA THR A 139 25.05 -15.29 6.00
C THR A 139 25.43 -16.49 5.13
N ALA A 140 26.57 -16.37 4.46
CA ALA A 140 27.23 -17.44 3.73
C ALA A 140 28.68 -17.03 3.49
N SER A 141 29.60 -17.99 3.48
CA SER A 141 31.00 -17.70 3.15
C SER A 141 31.13 -17.03 1.76
N ALA A 142 32.10 -16.14 1.57
CA ALA A 142 32.35 -15.47 0.29
C ALA A 142 32.66 -16.49 -0.82
N SER A 143 33.46 -17.50 -0.50
CA SER A 143 33.75 -18.63 -1.39
C SER A 143 32.49 -19.36 -1.86
N GLU A 144 31.56 -19.67 -0.96
CA GLU A 144 30.31 -20.35 -1.32
C GLU A 144 29.40 -19.49 -2.21
N ARG A 145 29.32 -18.18 -1.93
CA ARG A 145 28.57 -17.24 -2.77
C ARG A 145 29.21 -17.10 -4.17
N ALA A 146 30.53 -17.12 -4.26
CA ALA A 146 31.26 -17.12 -5.52
C ALA A 146 30.98 -18.40 -6.33
N LYS A 147 30.96 -19.58 -5.69
CA LYS A 147 30.58 -20.85 -6.34
C LYS A 147 29.17 -20.82 -6.90
N ARG A 148 28.19 -20.35 -6.11
CA ARG A 148 26.79 -20.21 -6.55
C ARG A 148 26.66 -19.26 -7.74
N ARG A 149 27.38 -18.13 -7.71
CA ARG A 149 27.38 -17.15 -8.80
C ARG A 149 28.00 -17.72 -10.07
N LEU A 150 29.13 -18.43 -9.96
CA LEU A 150 29.76 -19.13 -11.07
C LEU A 150 28.80 -20.15 -11.71
N ALA A 151 28.12 -20.96 -10.89
CA ALA A 151 27.13 -21.92 -11.38
C ALA A 151 25.97 -21.24 -12.13
N GLN A 152 25.48 -20.08 -11.66
CA GLN A 152 24.45 -19.31 -12.35
C GLN A 152 24.91 -18.76 -13.71
N LEU A 153 26.15 -18.26 -13.79
CA LEU A 153 26.73 -17.73 -15.03
C LEU A 153 26.93 -18.85 -16.04
N ASN A 154 27.50 -19.98 -15.61
CA ASN A 154 27.67 -21.17 -16.45
C ASN A 154 26.33 -21.72 -16.97
N ALA A 155 25.29 -21.77 -16.12
CA ALA A 155 23.93 -22.16 -16.53
C ALA A 155 23.32 -21.19 -17.57
N SER A 156 23.79 -19.94 -17.62
CA SER A 156 23.38 -18.93 -18.60
C SER A 156 24.30 -18.89 -19.83
N GLY A 157 25.26 -19.83 -19.95
CA GLY A 157 26.23 -19.87 -21.04
C GLY A 157 27.33 -18.81 -20.97
N ILE A 158 27.53 -18.19 -19.81
CA ILE A 158 28.55 -17.17 -19.58
C ILE A 158 29.72 -17.79 -18.82
N GLU A 159 30.88 -17.85 -19.47
CA GLU A 159 32.12 -18.30 -18.84
C GLU A 159 32.67 -17.19 -17.93
N ALA A 160 33.05 -17.54 -16.70
CA ALA A 160 33.55 -16.58 -15.71
C ALA A 160 34.59 -17.24 -14.79
N ASP A 161 35.51 -16.45 -14.25
CA ASP A 161 36.57 -16.91 -13.36
C ASP A 161 36.15 -16.87 -11.89
N PHE A 162 36.48 -17.92 -11.12
CA PHE A 162 36.10 -18.01 -9.71
C PHE A 162 36.79 -16.95 -8.84
N GLU A 163 38.08 -16.70 -9.05
CA GLU A 163 38.86 -15.75 -8.25
C GLU A 163 38.42 -14.31 -8.53
N GLU A 164 38.11 -13.99 -9.78
CA GLU A 164 37.56 -12.68 -10.15
C GLU A 164 36.19 -12.45 -9.48
N ILE A 165 35.29 -13.44 -9.51
CA ILE A 165 33.98 -13.37 -8.84
C ILE A 165 34.16 -13.22 -7.33
N LEU A 166 35.07 -13.98 -6.72
CA LEU A 166 35.33 -13.92 -5.28
C LEU A 166 35.83 -12.54 -4.87
N ALA A 167 36.83 -11.99 -5.57
CA ALA A 167 37.35 -10.65 -5.31
C ALA A 167 36.29 -9.56 -5.51
N GLU A 168 35.41 -9.70 -6.52
CA GLU A 168 34.28 -8.78 -6.71
C GLU A 168 33.31 -8.81 -5.53
N ILE A 169 32.96 -10.01 -5.06
CA ILE A 169 32.06 -10.22 -3.92
C ILE A 169 32.65 -9.62 -2.64
N GLU A 170 33.91 -9.89 -2.34
CA GLU A 170 34.57 -9.39 -1.13
C GLU A 170 34.69 -7.86 -1.15
N ARG A 171 35.08 -7.28 -2.29
CA ARG A 171 35.12 -5.82 -2.46
C ARG A 171 33.74 -5.21 -2.25
N ARG A 172 32.70 -5.84 -2.77
CA ARG A 172 31.32 -5.37 -2.62
C ARG A 172 30.86 -5.42 -1.16
N ASP A 173 31.13 -6.52 -0.46
CA ASP A 173 30.76 -6.65 0.95
C ASP A 173 31.51 -5.66 1.84
N HIS A 174 32.79 -5.40 1.55
CA HIS A 174 33.55 -4.37 2.25
C HIS A 174 32.91 -2.98 2.06
N ASN A 175 32.58 -2.61 0.82
CA ASN A 175 31.93 -1.33 0.52
C ASN A 175 30.53 -1.23 1.18
N ASP A 176 29.75 -2.31 1.16
CA ASP A 176 28.40 -2.35 1.74
C ASP A 176 28.42 -2.29 3.28
N SER A 177 29.42 -2.87 3.93
CA SER A 177 29.57 -2.87 5.40
C SER A 177 30.22 -1.62 5.96
N THR A 178 31.04 -0.91 5.16
CA THR A 178 31.78 0.30 5.58
C THR A 178 31.12 1.62 5.19
N ARG A 179 29.99 1.60 4.47
CA ARG A 179 29.25 2.81 4.10
C ARG A 179 28.81 3.60 5.34
N SER A 180 28.89 4.93 5.27
CA SER A 180 28.49 5.84 6.34
C SER A 180 26.97 5.84 6.61
N VAL A 181 26.17 5.53 5.58
CA VAL A 181 24.70 5.51 5.67
C VAL A 181 24.19 4.08 5.52
N ALA A 182 23.49 3.61 6.55
CA ALA A 182 22.80 2.31 6.61
C ALA A 182 23.69 1.07 6.36
N PRO A 183 24.90 0.92 6.92
CA PRO A 183 25.81 -0.20 6.59
C PRO A 183 25.16 -1.58 6.68
N LEU A 184 25.57 -2.51 5.81
CA LEU A 184 25.14 -3.90 5.85
C LEU A 184 25.58 -4.50 7.20
N LYS A 185 24.63 -4.61 8.12
CA LYS A 185 24.83 -5.10 9.48
C LYS A 185 23.56 -5.80 9.95
N ALA A 186 23.72 -6.90 10.66
CA ALA A 186 22.60 -7.53 11.36
C ALA A 186 22.01 -6.55 12.40
N ALA A 187 20.68 -6.50 12.48
CA ALA A 187 20.01 -5.83 13.60
C ALA A 187 20.37 -6.54 14.92
N SER A 188 20.34 -5.81 16.04
CA SER A 188 20.75 -6.36 17.35
C SER A 188 19.92 -7.55 17.80
N ASP A 189 18.67 -7.64 17.33
CA ASP A 189 17.70 -8.70 17.59
C ASP A 189 17.47 -9.62 16.37
N ALA A 190 18.30 -9.51 15.32
CA ALA A 190 18.21 -10.39 14.17
C ALA A 190 18.74 -11.80 14.49
N ILE A 191 18.03 -12.81 14.00
CA ILE A 191 18.51 -14.19 14.00
C ILE A 191 19.46 -14.33 12.81
N GLU A 192 20.73 -14.54 13.11
CA GLU A 192 21.71 -14.90 12.09
C GLU A 192 21.50 -16.34 11.63
N LEU A 193 21.38 -16.55 10.33
CA LEU A 193 21.18 -17.86 9.72
C LEU A 193 22.26 -18.11 8.67
N ASP A 194 23.25 -18.95 9.02
CA ASP A 194 24.30 -19.37 8.10
C ASP A 194 23.75 -20.40 7.10
N THR A 195 23.77 -20.01 5.82
CA THR A 195 23.25 -20.81 4.69
C THR A 195 24.34 -21.58 3.94
N THR A 196 25.58 -21.61 4.45
CA THR A 196 26.75 -22.17 3.73
C THR A 196 26.52 -23.63 3.33
N ASN A 197 25.97 -24.46 4.22
CA ASN A 197 25.76 -25.90 3.98
C ASN A 197 24.27 -26.29 3.95
N LEU A 198 23.37 -25.32 3.78
CA LEU A 198 21.93 -25.56 3.75
C LEU A 198 21.40 -25.44 2.32
N THR A 199 20.48 -26.33 1.98
CA THR A 199 19.65 -26.20 0.78
C THR A 199 18.67 -25.03 0.94
N ILE A 200 18.17 -24.52 -0.18
CA ILE A 200 17.16 -23.45 -0.17
C ILE A 200 15.93 -23.88 0.65
N ASP A 201 15.49 -25.13 0.51
CA ASP A 201 14.31 -25.65 1.20
C ASP A 201 14.52 -25.74 2.71
N GLU A 202 15.71 -26.13 3.19
CA GLU A 202 16.05 -26.13 4.61
C GLU A 202 16.06 -24.71 5.19
N VAL A 203 16.63 -23.75 4.47
CA VAL A 203 16.62 -22.33 4.87
C VAL A 203 15.20 -21.80 4.95
N VAL A 204 14.37 -22.07 3.93
CA VAL A 204 12.95 -21.66 3.91
C VAL A 204 12.19 -22.29 5.08
N SER A 205 12.32 -23.60 5.29
CA SER A 205 11.66 -24.33 6.38
C SER A 205 12.03 -23.78 7.76
N ALA A 206 13.31 -23.45 7.97
CA ALA A 206 13.77 -22.85 9.22
C ALA A 206 13.10 -21.50 9.50
N ILE A 207 13.03 -20.62 8.48
CA ILE A 207 12.41 -19.29 8.61
C ILE A 207 10.89 -19.40 8.78
N VAL A 208 10.22 -20.27 8.01
CA VAL A 208 8.78 -20.53 8.13
C VAL A 208 8.45 -21.01 9.54
N SER A 209 9.20 -21.98 10.06
CA SER A 209 9.02 -22.48 11.43
C SER A 209 9.19 -21.38 12.49
N LEU A 210 10.14 -20.46 12.29
CA LEU A 210 10.35 -19.30 13.17
C LEU A 210 9.20 -18.30 13.11
N ALA A 211 8.59 -18.14 11.94
CA ALA A 211 7.44 -17.27 11.73
C ALA A 211 6.17 -17.87 12.34
N GLU A 212 5.88 -19.15 12.06
CA GLU A 212 4.70 -19.85 12.59
C GLU A 212 4.69 -19.89 14.12
N ARG A 213 5.85 -20.10 14.76
CA ARG A 213 5.97 -20.03 16.23
C ARG A 213 5.61 -18.65 16.79
N ARG A 214 5.80 -17.58 16.02
CA ARG A 214 5.49 -16.20 16.40
C ARG A 214 4.09 -15.77 15.99
N GLN A 215 3.48 -16.39 14.98
CA GLN A 215 2.21 -15.96 14.40
C GLN A 215 1.02 -16.68 15.03
N ARG A 216 0.45 -16.11 16.10
CA ARG A 216 -0.77 -16.64 16.75
C ARG A 216 -2.08 -16.11 16.17
N VAL A 217 -2.03 -14.98 15.49
CA VAL A 217 -3.17 -14.34 14.83
C VAL A 217 -2.92 -14.30 13.32
N GLN A 218 -3.90 -14.77 12.55
CA GLN A 218 -3.84 -14.67 11.09
C GLN A 218 -4.24 -13.27 10.64
N LEU A 219 -3.24 -12.43 10.36
CA LEU A 219 -3.47 -11.10 9.78
C LEU A 219 -3.80 -11.20 8.29
N ALA A 220 -4.74 -10.37 7.81
CA ALA A 220 -4.98 -10.21 6.38
C ALA A 220 -3.69 -9.80 5.65
N ARG A 221 -3.56 -10.19 4.38
CA ARG A 221 -2.42 -9.76 3.54
C ARG A 221 -2.32 -8.24 3.44
N SER A 222 -3.47 -7.56 3.41
CA SER A 222 -3.58 -6.10 3.43
C SER A 222 -4.37 -5.59 4.67
N VAL A 223 -3.79 -4.72 5.49
CA VAL A 223 -4.39 -3.99 6.62
C VAL A 223 -3.88 -2.54 6.65
N GLY A 224 -4.32 -1.76 7.63
CA GLY A 224 -3.87 -0.39 7.83
C GLY A 224 -4.51 0.60 6.87
N PHE A 225 -3.84 1.74 6.68
CA PHE A 225 -4.21 2.73 5.67
C PHE A 225 -4.03 2.17 4.26
N CYS A 226 -4.96 2.50 3.35
CA CYS A 226 -4.64 2.42 1.93
C CYS A 226 -3.72 3.60 1.55
N TYR A 227 -3.03 3.50 0.41
CA TYR A 227 -2.09 4.53 -0.03
C TYR A 227 -2.70 5.95 -0.04
N GLY A 228 -3.91 6.12 -0.59
CA GLY A 228 -4.56 7.44 -0.65
C GLY A 228 -4.86 8.04 0.73
N VAL A 229 -5.21 7.21 1.70
CA VAL A 229 -5.44 7.60 3.10
C VAL A 229 -4.11 7.96 3.76
N ASP A 230 -3.08 7.13 3.59
CA ASP A 230 -1.75 7.34 4.18
C ASP A 230 -1.11 8.64 3.68
N ARG A 231 -1.13 8.88 2.35
CA ARG A 231 -0.66 10.13 1.74
C ARG A 231 -1.39 11.34 2.32
N ALA A 232 -2.73 11.29 2.35
CA ALA A 232 -3.52 12.41 2.82
C ALA A 232 -3.25 12.74 4.30
N VAL A 233 -3.13 11.73 5.16
CA VAL A 233 -2.84 11.91 6.59
C VAL A 233 -1.40 12.39 6.80
N SER A 234 -0.42 11.76 6.16
CA SER A 234 1.01 12.08 6.33
C SER A 234 1.33 13.49 5.85
N GLU A 235 0.82 13.90 4.69
CA GLU A 235 1.01 15.27 4.19
C GLU A 235 0.27 16.29 5.07
N ALA A 236 -0.95 16.00 5.53
CA ALA A 236 -1.63 16.89 6.48
C ALA A 236 -0.81 17.10 7.76
N ILE A 237 -0.25 16.04 8.36
CA ILE A 237 0.62 16.13 9.54
C ILE A 237 1.87 16.98 9.24
N LYS A 238 2.50 16.80 8.08
CA LYS A 238 3.69 17.56 7.67
C LYS A 238 3.38 19.05 7.55
N LEU A 239 2.24 19.39 6.96
CA LEU A 239 1.79 20.78 6.80
C LEU A 239 1.46 21.42 8.15
N LEU A 240 0.78 20.71 9.04
CA LEU A 240 0.48 21.18 10.39
C LEU A 240 1.76 21.45 11.21
N LYS A 241 2.79 20.61 11.02
CA LYS A 241 4.10 20.79 11.66
C LYS A 241 4.94 21.93 11.05
N SER A 242 4.53 22.51 9.93
CA SER A 242 5.24 23.64 9.31
C SER A 242 5.04 24.98 10.05
N GLY A 243 4.06 25.05 10.96
CA GLY A 243 3.69 26.26 11.70
C GLY A 243 2.73 27.19 10.95
N LYS A 244 2.37 26.88 9.70
CA LYS A 244 1.30 27.57 8.96
C LYS A 244 -0.08 27.13 9.47
N LYS A 245 -1.09 27.99 9.35
CA LYS A 245 -2.50 27.60 9.54
C LYS A 245 -2.93 26.67 8.42
N VAL A 246 -3.66 25.61 8.77
CA VAL A 246 -4.07 24.58 7.82
C VAL A 246 -5.57 24.32 7.95
N TYR A 247 -6.25 24.38 6.81
CA TYR A 247 -7.69 24.20 6.68
C TYR A 247 -7.99 23.02 5.75
N ALA A 248 -9.05 22.25 6.01
CA ALA A 248 -9.45 21.13 5.14
C ALA A 248 -10.88 21.28 4.63
N THR A 249 -11.13 20.88 3.38
CA THR A 249 -12.46 20.90 2.74
C THR A 249 -13.46 19.86 3.32
N GLY A 250 -13.18 19.31 4.50
CA GLY A 250 -13.92 18.23 5.16
C GLY A 250 -12.97 17.23 5.82
N GLU A 251 -13.53 16.14 6.35
CA GLU A 251 -12.72 15.05 6.93
C GLU A 251 -11.69 14.54 5.92
N ILE A 252 -10.41 14.56 6.33
CA ILE A 252 -9.29 14.02 5.54
C ILE A 252 -9.49 12.52 5.33
N VAL A 253 -9.93 11.82 6.38
CA VAL A 253 -10.28 10.40 6.36
C VAL A 253 -11.46 10.12 7.30
N HIS A 254 -12.27 9.10 7.00
CA HIS A 254 -13.36 8.67 7.89
C HIS A 254 -12.82 7.78 9.03
N ASN A 255 -12.06 8.37 9.95
CA ASN A 255 -11.60 7.75 11.20
C ASN A 255 -11.53 8.80 12.31
N GLU A 256 -12.35 8.63 13.34
CA GLU A 256 -12.51 9.58 14.44
C GLU A 256 -11.21 9.86 15.20
N LYS A 257 -10.42 8.82 15.51
CA LYS A 257 -9.14 8.98 16.18
C LYS A 257 -8.18 9.82 15.34
N VAL A 258 -8.03 9.49 14.06
CA VAL A 258 -7.14 10.23 13.15
C VAL A 258 -7.58 11.68 13.01
N MET A 259 -8.88 11.92 12.88
CA MET A 259 -9.41 13.28 12.78
C MET A 259 -9.20 14.08 14.07
N ASN A 260 -9.30 13.46 15.25
CA ASN A 260 -8.99 14.11 16.52
C ASN A 260 -7.49 14.43 16.64
N ASP A 261 -6.61 13.48 16.30
CA ASP A 261 -5.16 13.68 16.30
C ASP A 261 -4.77 14.88 15.37
N LEU A 262 -5.41 15.01 14.20
CA LEU A 262 -5.17 16.14 13.27
C LEU A 262 -5.71 17.48 13.81
N LYS A 263 -6.87 17.48 14.47
CA LYS A 263 -7.44 18.69 15.10
C LYS A 263 -6.57 19.18 16.26
N GLU A 264 -6.05 18.27 17.07
CA GLU A 264 -5.10 18.58 18.16
C GLU A 264 -3.80 19.19 17.62
N LEU A 265 -3.39 18.81 16.41
CA LEU A 265 -2.27 19.43 15.69
C LEU A 265 -2.61 20.78 15.05
N GLY A 266 -3.87 21.24 15.11
CA GLY A 266 -4.30 22.55 14.61
C GLY A 266 -5.05 22.53 13.27
N LEU A 267 -5.56 21.38 12.81
CA LEU A 267 -6.36 21.32 11.59
C LEU A 267 -7.76 21.92 11.81
N GLU A 268 -8.11 22.92 11.00
CA GLU A 268 -9.44 23.53 10.97
C GLU A 268 -10.26 23.03 9.77
N MET A 269 -11.58 23.00 9.88
CA MET A 269 -12.47 22.66 8.77
C MET A 269 -12.92 23.92 8.04
N ILE A 270 -12.94 23.85 6.70
CA ILE A 270 -13.49 24.92 5.87
C ILE A 270 -15.01 24.85 5.94
N GLU A 271 -15.61 25.93 6.44
CA GLU A 271 -17.05 26.19 6.43
C GLU A 271 -17.38 27.22 5.34
N ASP A 272 -18.63 27.27 4.87
CA ASP A 272 -19.02 28.16 3.77
C ASP A 272 -18.70 29.65 4.04
N GLY A 273 -18.70 30.08 5.31
CA GLY A 273 -18.33 31.44 5.71
C GLY A 273 -16.87 31.80 5.44
N LEU A 274 -15.95 30.83 5.50
CA LEU A 274 -14.51 30.99 5.24
C LEU A 274 -14.18 31.16 3.74
N LEU A 275 -15.16 31.10 2.84
CA LEU A 275 -14.95 31.27 1.40
C LEU A 275 -15.26 32.69 0.89
N SER A 276 -15.64 33.59 1.81
CA SER A 276 -16.12 34.94 1.48
C SER A 276 -15.03 36.02 1.52
N GLU A 277 -13.93 35.79 2.25
CA GLU A 277 -12.82 36.72 2.43
C GLU A 277 -11.48 36.00 2.29
N ARG A 278 -10.37 36.73 2.20
CA ARG A 278 -9.04 36.13 2.04
C ARG A 278 -8.52 35.59 3.39
N HIS A 279 -7.98 34.38 3.40
CA HIS A 279 -7.47 33.71 4.59
C HIS A 279 -5.98 33.38 4.46
N GLU A 280 -5.22 33.72 5.49
CA GLU A 280 -3.81 33.34 5.58
C GLU A 280 -3.69 31.85 5.94
N GLY A 281 -2.89 31.11 5.16
CA GLY A 281 -2.62 29.70 5.40
C GLY A 281 -2.86 28.79 4.21
N ILE A 282 -2.91 27.49 4.49
CA ILE A 282 -2.99 26.42 3.50
C ILE A 282 -4.38 25.79 3.53
N ALA A 283 -5.05 25.71 2.38
CA ALA A 283 -6.22 24.86 2.20
C ALA A 283 -5.82 23.49 1.63
N ILE A 284 -6.28 22.43 2.28
CA ILE A 284 -6.11 21.04 1.87
C ILE A 284 -7.39 20.53 1.23
N ILE A 285 -7.27 20.03 0.01
CA ILE A 285 -8.33 19.25 -0.66
C ILE A 285 -8.21 17.80 -0.18
N ARG A 286 -9.28 17.26 0.40
CA ARG A 286 -9.31 15.88 0.93
C ARG A 286 -9.15 14.81 -0.15
N ALA A 287 -8.88 13.57 0.27
CA ALA A 287 -8.60 12.42 -0.62
C ALA A 287 -9.68 12.10 -1.67
N HIS A 288 -10.92 12.54 -1.48
CA HIS A 288 -12.01 12.34 -2.44
C HIS A 288 -12.07 13.40 -3.54
N GLY A 289 -11.25 14.45 -3.45
CA GLY A 289 -11.31 15.62 -4.32
C GLY A 289 -12.50 16.54 -4.04
N ILE A 290 -12.55 17.62 -4.82
CA ILE A 290 -13.63 18.61 -4.90
C ILE A 290 -13.88 18.97 -6.36
N ASP A 291 -15.01 19.61 -6.68
CA ASP A 291 -15.29 20.08 -8.03
C ASP A 291 -14.39 21.28 -8.42
N PRO A 292 -14.14 21.52 -9.72
CA PRO A 292 -13.24 22.57 -10.19
C PRO A 292 -13.64 23.98 -9.75
N ALA A 293 -14.94 24.29 -9.65
CA ALA A 293 -15.41 25.61 -9.25
C ALA A 293 -15.13 25.88 -7.77
N SER A 294 -15.29 24.87 -6.91
CA SER A 294 -14.89 24.94 -5.51
C SER A 294 -13.38 25.08 -5.36
N GLU A 295 -12.59 24.36 -6.16
CA GLU A 295 -11.13 24.49 -6.14
C GLU A 295 -10.67 25.90 -6.54
N GLU A 296 -11.26 26.46 -7.60
CA GLU A 296 -10.95 27.83 -8.03
C GLU A 296 -11.25 28.85 -6.93
N LYS A 297 -12.35 28.68 -6.19
CA LYS A 297 -12.67 29.53 -5.03
C LYS A 297 -11.61 29.42 -3.96
N LEU A 298 -11.16 28.21 -3.59
CA LEU A 298 -10.09 28.03 -2.61
C LEU A 298 -8.81 28.75 -3.02
N ARG A 299 -8.42 28.65 -4.29
CA ARG A 299 -7.21 29.29 -4.82
C ARG A 299 -7.27 30.83 -4.83
N ARG A 300 -8.47 31.41 -4.81
CA ARG A 300 -8.67 32.87 -4.65
C ARG A 300 -8.64 33.32 -3.20
N VAL A 301 -9.01 32.42 -2.29
CA VAL A 301 -9.23 32.69 -0.87
C VAL A 301 -7.98 32.44 -0.04
N PHE A 302 -7.26 31.36 -0.29
CA PHE A 302 -6.10 30.92 0.49
C PHE A 302 -4.78 31.24 -0.22
N ASP A 303 -3.72 31.44 0.55
CA ASP A 303 -2.37 31.70 -0.01
C ASP A 303 -1.82 30.48 -0.75
N GLU A 304 -2.16 29.28 -0.28
CA GLU A 304 -1.69 28.02 -0.83
C GLU A 304 -2.82 26.99 -0.79
N VAL A 305 -2.94 26.21 -1.87
CA VAL A 305 -3.91 25.11 -1.98
C VAL A 305 -3.17 23.85 -2.34
N ILE A 306 -3.26 22.84 -1.47
CA ILE A 306 -2.61 21.54 -1.63
C ILE A 306 -3.66 20.48 -1.91
N ASP A 307 -3.52 19.83 -3.06
CA ASP A 307 -4.42 18.76 -3.48
C ASP A 307 -3.95 17.38 -3.00
N LEU A 308 -4.64 16.86 -1.97
CA LEU A 308 -4.41 15.51 -1.44
C LEU A 308 -5.38 14.47 -2.01
N THR A 309 -6.07 14.77 -3.12
CA THR A 309 -6.91 13.80 -3.84
C THR A 309 -6.11 12.50 -4.07
N CYS A 310 -6.73 11.37 -3.74
CA CYS A 310 -6.13 10.07 -3.94
C CYS A 310 -5.79 9.89 -5.44
N PRO A 311 -4.57 9.46 -5.81
CA PRO A 311 -4.22 9.31 -7.22
C PRO A 311 -5.14 8.36 -7.99
N ILE A 312 -5.68 7.34 -7.33
CA ILE A 312 -6.68 6.45 -7.95
C ILE A 312 -7.94 7.25 -8.33
N VAL A 313 -8.44 8.09 -7.42
CA VAL A 313 -9.60 8.96 -7.66
C VAL A 313 -9.30 9.98 -8.77
N TYR A 314 -8.12 10.62 -8.72
CA TYR A 314 -7.68 11.55 -9.75
C TYR A 314 -7.60 10.90 -11.14
N ASN A 315 -7.15 9.65 -11.22
CA ASN A 315 -7.11 8.90 -12.47
C ASN A 315 -8.51 8.59 -13.00
N VAL A 316 -9.51 8.37 -12.13
CA VAL A 316 -10.91 8.25 -12.57
C VAL A 316 -11.42 9.58 -13.13
N PHE A 317 -11.06 10.71 -12.50
CA PHE A 317 -11.40 12.03 -13.02
C PHE A 317 -10.82 12.26 -14.41
N SER A 318 -9.51 11.99 -14.56
CA SER A 318 -8.80 12.15 -15.83
C SER A 318 -9.39 11.25 -16.92
N LEU A 319 -9.61 9.97 -16.60
CA LEU A 319 -10.22 9.02 -17.53
C LEU A 319 -11.60 9.48 -17.99
N ALA A 320 -12.47 9.93 -17.08
CA ALA A 320 -13.81 10.36 -17.46
C ALA A 320 -13.81 11.60 -18.36
N VAL A 321 -12.92 12.56 -18.07
CA VAL A 321 -12.73 13.75 -18.92
C VAL A 321 -12.22 13.35 -20.31
N ASP A 322 -11.24 12.46 -20.39
CA ASP A 322 -10.70 11.97 -21.66
C ASP A 322 -11.79 11.23 -22.47
N LEU A 323 -12.64 10.44 -21.81
CA LEU A 323 -13.76 9.74 -22.45
C LEU A 323 -14.80 10.71 -22.99
N GLU A 324 -15.14 11.78 -22.26
CA GLU A 324 -16.03 12.84 -22.75
C GLU A 324 -15.43 13.55 -23.96
N GLN A 325 -14.14 13.88 -23.93
CA GLN A 325 -13.43 14.50 -25.06
C GLN A 325 -13.37 13.60 -26.30
N GLN A 326 -13.41 12.28 -26.13
CA GLN A 326 -13.52 11.30 -27.20
C GLN A 326 -14.97 11.13 -27.74
N GLY A 327 -15.90 11.94 -27.24
CA GLY A 327 -17.30 11.98 -27.67
C GLY A 327 -18.20 10.94 -27.00
N ASN A 328 -17.78 10.38 -25.85
CA ASN A 328 -18.65 9.50 -25.06
C ASN A 328 -19.53 10.31 -24.11
N PHE A 329 -20.77 9.89 -23.93
CA PHE A 329 -21.58 10.31 -22.79
C PHE A 329 -21.21 9.45 -21.58
N VAL A 330 -20.84 10.09 -20.47
CA VAL A 330 -20.30 9.38 -19.30
C VAL A 330 -21.42 9.03 -18.31
N VAL A 331 -21.52 7.75 -17.96
CA VAL A 331 -22.40 7.27 -16.88
C VAL A 331 -21.54 6.96 -15.67
N VAL A 332 -21.83 7.63 -14.56
CA VAL A 332 -21.14 7.47 -13.28
C VAL A 332 -22.01 6.63 -12.35
N TYR A 333 -21.63 5.38 -12.12
CA TYR A 333 -22.28 4.53 -11.12
C TYR A 333 -21.73 4.83 -9.73
N GLY A 334 -22.55 5.41 -8.87
CA GLY A 334 -22.11 5.87 -7.55
C GLY A 334 -23.18 6.65 -6.79
N LYS A 335 -22.90 6.97 -5.53
CA LYS A 335 -23.84 7.71 -4.67
C LYS A 335 -23.82 9.19 -5.02
N LYS A 336 -24.97 9.77 -5.35
CA LYS A 336 -25.09 11.12 -5.90
C LYS A 336 -24.49 12.22 -5.00
N ASN A 337 -24.67 12.08 -3.69
CA ASN A 337 -24.18 13.05 -2.69
C ASN A 337 -22.79 12.70 -2.13
N HIS A 338 -22.08 11.74 -2.74
CA HIS A 338 -20.74 11.39 -2.28
C HIS A 338 -19.71 12.39 -2.83
N PRO A 339 -18.75 12.86 -2.00
CA PRO A 339 -17.76 13.86 -2.41
C PRO A 339 -17.03 13.55 -3.72
N GLU A 340 -16.60 12.31 -3.89
CA GLU A 340 -15.93 11.83 -5.11
C GLU A 340 -16.81 11.95 -6.36
N VAL A 341 -18.10 11.62 -6.24
CA VAL A 341 -19.04 11.66 -7.36
C VAL A 341 -19.34 13.11 -7.72
N THR A 342 -19.55 13.96 -6.72
CA THR A 342 -19.74 15.41 -6.92
C THR A 342 -18.51 16.03 -7.62
N ALA A 343 -17.31 15.73 -7.13
CA ALA A 343 -16.05 16.19 -7.72
C ALA A 343 -15.90 15.72 -9.17
N LEU A 344 -16.13 14.44 -9.46
CA LEU A 344 -16.09 13.89 -10.81
C LEU A 344 -17.11 14.56 -11.73
N SER A 345 -18.37 14.63 -11.30
CA SER A 345 -19.46 15.19 -12.10
C SER A 345 -19.27 16.68 -12.42
N GLY A 346 -18.63 17.45 -11.52
CA GLY A 346 -18.31 18.86 -11.75
C GLY A 346 -17.23 19.10 -12.81
N ARG A 347 -16.58 18.04 -13.31
CA ARG A 347 -15.59 18.09 -14.40
C ARG A 347 -16.16 17.71 -15.76
N LEU A 348 -17.43 17.28 -15.81
CA LEU A 348 -18.09 16.77 -17.01
C LEU A 348 -19.21 17.73 -17.42
N ASN A 349 -19.44 17.85 -18.73
CA ASN A 349 -20.52 18.66 -19.29
C ASN A 349 -21.78 17.82 -19.55
N GLY A 350 -21.61 16.55 -19.92
CA GLY A 350 -22.69 15.62 -20.26
C GLY A 350 -22.53 14.29 -19.55
N TYR A 351 -23.27 14.08 -18.47
CA TYR A 351 -23.19 12.86 -17.66
C TYR A 351 -24.53 12.42 -17.08
N LEU A 352 -24.59 11.15 -16.65
CA LEU A 352 -25.67 10.61 -15.84
C LEU A 352 -25.08 9.92 -14.60
N ILE A 353 -25.54 10.30 -13.41
CA ILE A 353 -25.26 9.56 -12.18
C ILE A 353 -26.33 8.50 -11.99
N VAL A 354 -25.92 7.28 -11.67
CA VAL A 354 -26.81 6.15 -11.34
C VAL A 354 -26.46 5.61 -9.96
N GLU A 355 -27.40 5.66 -9.03
CA GLU A 355 -27.19 5.16 -7.66
C GLU A 355 -27.47 3.64 -7.56
N PRO A 356 -26.79 2.92 -6.64
CA PRO A 356 -27.12 1.54 -6.35
C PRO A 356 -28.58 1.36 -5.94
N GLY A 357 -29.28 0.45 -6.62
CA GLY A 357 -30.70 0.17 -6.39
C GLY A 357 -31.68 1.04 -7.19
N GLU A 358 -31.19 1.93 -8.06
CA GLU A 358 -32.06 2.58 -9.05
C GLU A 358 -32.70 1.57 -10.00
N ASP A 359 -33.88 1.92 -10.53
CA ASP A 359 -34.55 1.16 -11.58
C ASP A 359 -33.78 1.27 -12.91
N TYR A 360 -33.15 0.18 -13.34
CA TYR A 360 -32.31 0.18 -14.52
C TYR A 360 -33.09 0.40 -15.82
N ASP A 361 -34.39 0.05 -15.88
CA ASP A 361 -35.22 0.34 -17.06
C ASP A 361 -35.44 1.84 -17.24
N SER A 362 -35.62 2.58 -16.15
CA SER A 362 -35.65 4.05 -16.15
C SER A 362 -34.32 4.66 -16.60
N VAL A 363 -33.20 4.06 -16.18
CA VAL A 363 -31.86 4.48 -16.64
C VAL A 363 -31.71 4.30 -18.15
N LEU A 364 -32.14 3.16 -18.71
CA LEU A 364 -32.05 2.91 -20.16
C LEU A 364 -32.80 3.95 -20.99
N LYS A 365 -33.98 4.40 -20.53
CA LYS A 365 -34.75 5.45 -21.22
C LYS A 365 -33.98 6.77 -21.30
N LYS A 366 -33.21 7.12 -20.27
CA LYS A 366 -32.36 8.33 -20.27
C LYS A 366 -31.15 8.21 -21.21
N LEU A 367 -30.74 6.98 -21.50
CA LEU A 367 -29.65 6.66 -22.42
C LEU A 367 -30.13 6.37 -23.85
N GLU A 368 -31.44 6.44 -24.09
CA GLU A 368 -32.04 6.24 -25.40
C GLU A 368 -31.59 7.34 -26.37
N GLY A 369 -31.15 6.95 -27.57
CA GLY A 369 -30.59 7.87 -28.57
C GLY A 369 -29.13 8.28 -28.37
N ILE A 370 -28.48 7.90 -27.26
CA ILE A 370 -27.04 8.12 -27.08
C ILE A 370 -26.25 7.07 -27.85
N GLU A 371 -25.31 7.52 -28.69
CA GLU A 371 -24.54 6.65 -29.61
C GLU A 371 -23.30 6.03 -28.95
N ARG A 372 -22.64 6.74 -28.04
CA ARG A 372 -21.42 6.29 -27.36
C ARG A 372 -21.55 6.55 -25.86
N ILE A 373 -21.49 5.48 -25.07
CA ILE A 373 -21.68 5.50 -23.63
C ILE A 373 -20.45 4.88 -22.99
N ALA A 374 -19.82 5.62 -22.08
CA ALA A 374 -18.76 5.11 -21.24
C ALA A 374 -19.26 5.01 -19.80
N ILE A 375 -19.20 3.82 -19.21
CA ILE A 375 -19.61 3.60 -17.82
C ILE A 375 -18.37 3.55 -16.94
N VAL A 376 -18.33 4.41 -15.92
CA VAL A 376 -17.33 4.41 -14.84
C VAL A 376 -18.03 4.21 -13.49
N SER A 377 -17.29 3.75 -12.49
CA SER A 377 -17.74 3.57 -11.12
C SER A 377 -17.05 4.52 -10.15
N GLN A 378 -17.77 4.95 -9.12
CA GLN A 378 -17.16 5.44 -7.89
C GLN A 378 -16.23 4.35 -7.30
N THR A 379 -15.06 4.77 -6.81
CA THR A 379 -13.95 3.88 -6.41
C THR A 379 -14.28 2.93 -5.26
N THR A 380 -15.31 3.23 -4.46
CA THR A 380 -15.71 2.47 -3.26
C THR A 380 -17.02 1.68 -3.43
N MET A 381 -17.52 1.55 -4.67
CA MET A 381 -18.71 0.75 -4.96
C MET A 381 -18.46 -0.75 -4.86
N SER A 382 -19.57 -1.49 -4.73
CA SER A 382 -19.58 -2.95 -4.80
C SER A 382 -19.33 -3.42 -6.23
N SER A 383 -18.31 -4.25 -6.45
CA SER A 383 -18.05 -4.85 -7.77
C SER A 383 -19.24 -5.64 -8.27
N ALA A 384 -19.91 -6.42 -7.41
CA ALA A 384 -21.10 -7.18 -7.80
C ALA A 384 -22.25 -6.29 -8.27
N ASP A 385 -22.51 -5.18 -7.58
CA ASP A 385 -23.59 -4.26 -7.95
C ASP A 385 -23.25 -3.52 -9.24
N PHE A 386 -21.99 -3.09 -9.39
CA PHE A 386 -21.48 -2.45 -10.60
C PHE A 386 -21.51 -3.39 -11.81
N ASP A 387 -21.02 -4.62 -11.67
CA ASP A 387 -21.00 -5.61 -12.75
C ASP A 387 -22.42 -5.99 -13.17
N SER A 388 -23.35 -6.11 -12.21
CA SER A 388 -24.77 -6.32 -12.48
C SER A 388 -25.38 -5.17 -13.30
N PHE A 389 -25.15 -3.93 -12.87
CA PHE A 389 -25.59 -2.74 -13.61
C PHE A 389 -24.97 -2.66 -15.00
N ALA A 390 -23.65 -2.77 -15.10
CA ALA A 390 -22.90 -2.66 -16.34
C ALA A 390 -23.32 -3.74 -17.34
N SER A 391 -23.46 -4.99 -16.89
CA SER A 391 -23.92 -6.11 -17.72
C SER A 391 -25.36 -5.90 -18.19
N PHE A 392 -26.24 -5.40 -17.32
CA PHE A 392 -27.61 -5.07 -17.70
C PHE A 392 -27.64 -4.03 -18.82
N VAL A 393 -26.93 -2.90 -18.67
CA VAL A 393 -26.91 -1.83 -19.68
C VAL A 393 -26.26 -2.31 -20.98
N GLN A 394 -25.14 -3.03 -20.90
CA GLN A 394 -24.43 -3.56 -22.07
C GLN A 394 -25.29 -4.59 -22.83
N SER A 395 -26.03 -5.46 -22.14
CA SER A 395 -26.92 -6.43 -22.78
C SER A 395 -28.07 -5.80 -23.58
N ARG A 396 -28.43 -4.55 -23.26
CA ARG A 396 -29.56 -3.82 -23.87
C ARG A 396 -29.13 -2.83 -24.93
N LEU A 397 -27.99 -2.16 -24.74
CA LEU A 397 -27.50 -1.11 -25.63
C LEU A 397 -26.35 -1.57 -26.55
N GLY A 398 -25.79 -2.76 -26.32
CA GLY A 398 -24.82 -3.42 -27.18
C GLY A 398 -23.48 -2.69 -27.26
N GLU A 399 -22.93 -2.62 -28.48
CA GLU A 399 -21.60 -2.06 -28.77
C GLU A 399 -21.47 -0.56 -28.47
N ARG A 400 -22.59 0.14 -28.22
CA ARG A 400 -22.59 1.54 -27.81
C ARG A 400 -21.99 1.75 -26.42
N VAL A 401 -21.89 0.70 -25.61
CA VAL A 401 -21.47 0.77 -24.21
C VAL A 401 -20.07 0.19 -24.04
N THR A 402 -19.16 1.02 -23.55
CA THR A 402 -17.86 0.56 -23.06
C THR A 402 -17.80 0.71 -21.54
N VAL A 403 -17.43 -0.36 -20.84
CA VAL A 403 -17.38 -0.41 -19.38
C VAL A 403 -15.95 -0.27 -18.90
N TYR A 404 -15.71 0.72 -18.04
CA TYR A 404 -14.44 0.95 -17.37
C TYR A 404 -14.64 0.70 -15.87
N ASN A 405 -14.18 -0.47 -15.39
CA ASN A 405 -14.23 -0.77 -13.97
C ASN A 405 -13.17 0.03 -13.21
N THR A 406 -13.59 1.16 -12.65
CA THR A 406 -12.77 2.10 -11.90
C THR A 406 -12.85 1.90 -10.38
N ILE A 407 -13.39 0.77 -9.91
CA ILE A 407 -13.40 0.42 -8.49
C ILE A 407 -11.97 0.22 -8.01
N CYS A 408 -11.64 0.81 -6.85
CA CYS A 408 -10.33 0.68 -6.26
C CYS A 408 -10.06 -0.78 -5.84
N LYS A 409 -8.98 -1.35 -6.36
CA LYS A 409 -8.58 -2.74 -6.09
C LYS A 409 -8.35 -3.04 -4.61
N VAL A 410 -7.94 -2.04 -3.81
CA VAL A 410 -7.71 -2.22 -2.36
C VAL A 410 -8.99 -2.64 -1.63
N THR A 411 -10.14 -2.08 -2.02
CA THR A 411 -11.43 -2.45 -1.43
C THR A 411 -11.79 -3.90 -1.78
N ILE A 412 -11.66 -4.27 -3.05
CA ILE A 412 -11.92 -5.63 -3.54
C ILE A 412 -11.01 -6.66 -2.83
N GLN A 413 -9.72 -6.34 -2.70
CA GLN A 413 -8.75 -7.20 -2.01
C GLN A 413 -9.11 -7.42 -0.55
N ARG A 414 -9.56 -6.38 0.17
CA ARG A 414 -9.98 -6.55 1.57
C ARG A 414 -11.22 -7.39 1.72
N GLU A 415 -12.15 -7.29 0.78
CA GLU A 415 -13.35 -8.13 0.76
C GLU A 415 -12.99 -9.59 0.52
N SER A 416 -12.15 -9.87 -0.49
CA SER A 416 -11.63 -11.21 -0.76
C SER A 416 -10.86 -11.80 0.43
N GLU A 417 -10.03 -10.99 1.09
CA GLU A 417 -9.33 -11.41 2.30
C GLU A 417 -10.27 -11.66 3.48
N ALA A 418 -11.32 -10.84 3.66
CA ALA A 418 -12.33 -11.10 4.69
C ALA A 418 -13.02 -12.45 4.47
N GLU A 419 -13.36 -12.79 3.22
CA GLU A 419 -13.92 -14.10 2.89
C GLU A 419 -12.94 -15.24 3.16
N ARG A 420 -11.68 -15.09 2.75
CA ARG A 420 -10.63 -16.10 2.97
C ARG A 420 -10.40 -16.34 4.46
N LEU A 421 -10.22 -15.27 5.23
CA LEU A 421 -10.00 -15.31 6.68
C LEU A 421 -11.19 -15.91 7.42
N ALA A 422 -12.42 -15.60 7.01
CA ALA A 422 -13.61 -16.21 7.58
C ALA A 422 -13.63 -17.74 7.39
N ARG A 423 -13.16 -18.25 6.24
CA ARG A 423 -13.11 -19.70 5.99
C ARG A 423 -12.11 -20.44 6.87
N ILE A 424 -11.01 -19.80 7.25
CA ILE A 424 -9.87 -20.44 7.92
C ILE A 424 -9.74 -20.15 9.41
N SER A 425 -10.64 -19.34 9.98
CA SER A 425 -10.63 -18.93 11.40
C SER A 425 -12.01 -19.11 12.05
N ASP A 426 -12.02 -19.15 13.38
CA ASP A 426 -13.25 -19.22 14.20
C ASP A 426 -13.82 -17.82 14.45
N THR A 427 -12.93 -16.86 14.70
CA THR A 427 -13.25 -15.45 14.94
C THR A 427 -12.45 -14.56 14.00
N VAL A 428 -13.12 -13.60 13.34
CA VAL A 428 -12.46 -12.54 12.56
C VAL A 428 -12.67 -11.20 13.28
N ILE A 429 -11.58 -10.60 13.70
CA ILE A 429 -11.54 -9.24 14.25
C ILE A 429 -11.45 -8.25 13.10
N VAL A 430 -12.43 -7.35 13.00
CA VAL A 430 -12.50 -6.30 11.98
C VAL A 430 -12.27 -4.95 12.66
N ILE A 431 -11.08 -4.37 12.45
CA ILE A 431 -10.66 -3.14 13.11
C ILE A 431 -11.01 -1.91 12.27
N GLY A 432 -11.74 -0.96 12.84
CA GLY A 432 -11.90 0.36 12.24
C GLY A 432 -13.12 1.12 12.75
N GLY A 433 -13.21 2.40 12.39
CA GLY A 433 -14.28 3.28 12.86
C GLY A 433 -15.68 2.74 12.58
N ARG A 434 -16.59 2.89 13.55
CA ARG A 434 -17.98 2.41 13.44
C ARG A 434 -18.77 3.03 12.30
N ASN A 435 -18.35 4.20 11.80
CA ASN A 435 -18.99 4.89 10.68
C ASN A 435 -18.37 4.57 9.31
N SER A 436 -17.24 3.85 9.26
CA SER A 436 -16.59 3.50 7.99
C SER A 436 -17.43 2.51 7.18
N SER A 437 -17.84 2.93 5.98
CA SER A 437 -18.58 2.07 5.03
C SER A 437 -17.80 0.81 4.67
N ASN A 438 -16.49 0.94 4.43
CA ASN A 438 -15.60 -0.18 4.12
C ASN A 438 -15.55 -1.16 5.31
N THR A 439 -15.35 -0.67 6.54
CA THR A 439 -15.29 -1.52 7.73
C THR A 439 -16.61 -2.26 7.97
N LYS A 440 -17.76 -1.56 7.86
CA LYS A 440 -19.10 -2.20 7.98
C LYS A 440 -19.30 -3.30 6.94
N LYS A 441 -18.79 -3.11 5.72
CA LYS A 441 -18.90 -4.11 4.64
C LYS A 441 -18.10 -5.37 4.97
N LEU A 442 -16.87 -5.23 5.49
CA LEU A 442 -16.04 -6.37 5.92
C LEU A 442 -16.71 -7.18 7.04
N VAL A 443 -17.31 -6.53 8.04
CA VAL A 443 -18.09 -7.21 9.10
C VAL A 443 -19.22 -8.05 8.49
N LYS A 444 -20.03 -7.45 7.62
CA LYS A 444 -21.16 -8.13 6.97
C LYS A 444 -20.73 -9.34 6.12
N ILE A 445 -19.57 -9.28 5.48
CA ILE A 445 -19.02 -10.39 4.68
C ILE A 445 -18.73 -11.59 5.59
N VAL A 446 -18.05 -11.36 6.72
CA VAL A 446 -17.74 -12.42 7.69
C VAL A 446 -19.02 -13.02 8.27
N GLU A 447 -19.98 -12.19 8.69
CA GLU A 447 -21.26 -12.64 9.25
C GLU A 447 -22.07 -13.49 8.26
N ARG A 448 -22.09 -13.11 6.98
CA ARG A 448 -22.80 -13.85 5.92
C ARG A 448 -22.26 -15.26 5.71
N LEU A 449 -20.97 -15.48 5.98
CA LEU A 449 -20.33 -16.80 5.92
C LEU A 449 -20.58 -17.64 7.19
N GLY A 450 -21.40 -17.16 8.13
CA GLY A 450 -21.75 -17.86 9.36
C GLY A 450 -20.62 -17.85 10.41
N LYS A 451 -19.68 -16.91 10.31
CA LYS A 451 -18.50 -16.81 11.18
C LYS A 451 -18.64 -15.65 12.16
N LYS A 452 -17.96 -15.75 13.30
CA LYS A 452 -18.00 -14.71 14.34
C LYS A 452 -17.18 -13.50 13.92
N ALA A 453 -17.85 -12.39 13.63
CA ALA A 453 -17.23 -11.09 13.35
C ALA A 453 -17.19 -10.23 14.61
N LEU A 454 -16.02 -9.68 14.97
CA LEU A 454 -15.88 -8.70 16.04
C LEU A 454 -15.51 -7.34 15.44
N HIS A 455 -16.43 -6.38 15.47
CA HIS A 455 -16.13 -5.00 15.07
C HIS A 455 -15.43 -4.26 16.22
N VAL A 456 -14.13 -4.04 16.07
CA VAL A 456 -13.26 -3.47 17.11
C VAL A 456 -12.83 -2.06 16.73
N THR A 457 -13.04 -1.11 17.64
CA THR A 457 -12.50 0.25 17.59
C THR A 457 -11.35 0.45 18.57
N ASP A 458 -11.34 -0.25 19.70
CA ASP A 458 -10.22 -0.21 20.64
C ASP A 458 -10.18 -1.50 21.50
N LEU A 459 -9.24 -1.57 22.45
CA LEU A 459 -9.05 -2.75 23.30
C LEU A 459 -10.28 -3.14 24.13
N LYS A 460 -11.18 -2.20 24.44
CA LYS A 460 -12.37 -2.48 25.26
C LYS A 460 -13.44 -3.27 24.51
N ASP A 461 -13.37 -3.29 23.18
CA ASP A 461 -14.29 -4.06 22.33
C ASP A 461 -13.88 -5.55 22.25
N LEU A 462 -12.70 -5.91 22.75
CA LEU A 462 -12.22 -7.29 22.74
C LEU A 462 -12.81 -8.09 23.92
N PRO A 463 -13.33 -9.31 23.68
CA PRO A 463 -13.83 -10.16 24.75
C PRO A 463 -12.68 -10.71 25.60
N ARG A 464 -12.95 -10.96 26.89
CA ARG A 464 -12.02 -11.66 27.79
C ARG A 464 -12.04 -13.19 27.64
N SER A 465 -13.03 -13.72 26.92
CA SER A 465 -13.17 -15.17 26.67
C SER A 465 -12.27 -15.63 25.52
N ASP A 466 -12.00 -16.94 25.45
CA ASP A 466 -11.30 -17.52 24.31
C ASP A 466 -12.02 -17.20 22.99
N MET A 467 -11.22 -16.87 21.98
CA MET A 467 -11.66 -16.54 20.62
C MET A 467 -11.33 -17.65 19.61
N GLY A 468 -10.71 -18.76 20.06
CA GLY A 468 -10.26 -19.84 19.20
C GLY A 468 -9.17 -19.39 18.24
N LYS A 469 -9.22 -19.91 17.00
CA LYS A 469 -8.35 -19.46 15.91
C LYS A 469 -8.80 -18.09 15.43
N VAL A 470 -7.95 -17.08 15.65
CA VAL A 470 -8.27 -15.68 15.37
C VAL A 470 -7.63 -15.22 14.08
N ALA A 471 -8.43 -14.55 13.25
CA ALA A 471 -7.94 -13.72 12.16
C ALA A 471 -8.21 -12.24 12.43
N LEU A 472 -7.42 -11.37 11.81
CA LEU A 472 -7.55 -9.92 11.93
C LEU A 472 -7.52 -9.27 10.55
N ILE A 473 -8.45 -8.34 10.31
CA ILE A 473 -8.49 -7.46 9.15
C ILE A 473 -8.85 -6.04 9.59
N SER A 474 -8.56 -5.02 8.78
CA SER A 474 -8.91 -3.63 9.10
C SER A 474 -9.61 -2.90 7.97
N GLY A 475 -10.31 -1.81 8.33
CA GLY A 475 -10.78 -0.79 7.39
C GLY A 475 -9.64 0.05 6.81
N THR A 476 -9.88 0.67 5.64
CA THR A 476 -8.84 1.41 4.86
C THR A 476 -8.40 2.71 5.49
N SER A 477 -9.11 3.15 6.52
CA SER A 477 -8.82 4.33 7.33
C SER A 477 -8.35 3.96 8.74
N THR A 478 -7.95 2.71 9.00
CA THR A 478 -7.47 2.29 10.32
C THR A 478 -5.94 2.44 10.41
N PRO A 479 -5.39 3.27 11.32
CA PRO A 479 -3.94 3.42 11.47
C PRO A 479 -3.28 2.13 11.97
N TYR A 480 -2.04 1.88 11.56
CA TYR A 480 -1.33 0.64 11.90
C TYR A 480 -1.06 0.54 13.41
N GLU A 481 -0.83 1.66 14.10
CA GLU A 481 -0.58 1.70 15.54
C GLU A 481 -1.77 1.17 16.34
N GLN A 482 -3.00 1.38 15.83
CA GLN A 482 -4.21 0.82 16.44
C GLN A 482 -4.29 -0.69 16.25
N ILE A 483 -3.88 -1.18 15.08
CA ILE A 483 -3.82 -2.62 14.77
C ILE A 483 -2.76 -3.30 15.63
N GLN A 484 -1.57 -2.71 15.72
CA GLN A 484 -0.46 -3.22 16.51
C GLN A 484 -0.85 -3.33 17.99
N LYS A 485 -1.47 -2.31 18.59
CA LYS A 485 -1.97 -2.38 19.98
C LYS A 485 -2.92 -3.57 20.21
N ILE A 486 -3.78 -3.87 19.25
CA ILE A 486 -4.71 -5.01 19.33
C ILE A 486 -3.97 -6.34 19.16
N LEU A 487 -3.02 -6.43 18.24
CA LEU A 487 -2.16 -7.61 18.07
C LEU A 487 -1.37 -7.89 19.36
N ASP A 488 -0.67 -6.88 19.89
CA ASP A 488 0.11 -6.97 21.12
C ASP A 488 -0.77 -7.44 22.29
N TYR A 489 -1.99 -6.92 22.42
CA TYR A 489 -2.94 -7.36 23.45
C TYR A 489 -3.35 -8.83 23.29
N ILE A 490 -3.61 -9.29 22.07
CA ILE A 490 -4.01 -10.68 21.81
C ILE A 490 -2.84 -11.64 22.09
N ASP A 491 -1.64 -11.26 21.69
CA ASP A 491 -0.43 -12.06 21.89
C ASP A 491 -0.02 -12.10 23.36
N ASN A 492 -0.09 -10.98 24.09
CA ASN A 492 0.25 -10.89 25.52
C ASN A 492 -0.74 -11.62 26.44
N ASN A 493 -2.05 -11.67 26.12
CA ASN A 493 -3.02 -12.41 26.95
C ASN A 493 -2.92 -13.94 26.82
N ARG A 494 -2.03 -14.44 25.95
CA ARG A 494 -1.92 -15.87 25.64
C ARG A 494 -0.49 -16.39 25.80
N GLU A 495 0.25 -15.93 26.82
CA GLU A 495 1.67 -16.28 27.15
C GLU A 495 2.14 -17.65 26.60
N VAL A 496 3.33 -17.69 25.98
CA VAL A 496 4.07 -18.95 25.80
C VAL A 496 5.47 -18.77 26.35
N THR A 497 5.82 -19.65 27.27
CA THR A 497 7.15 -19.82 27.83
C THR A 497 8.09 -20.60 26.90
N ASP A 498 9.38 -20.22 27.01
CA ASP A 498 10.63 -20.94 26.71
C ASP A 498 10.65 -21.98 25.57
N ASN A 499 10.84 -21.49 24.32
CA ASN A 499 11.99 -21.88 23.48
C ASN A 499 12.11 -21.04 22.19
N GLY A 500 12.03 -19.72 22.33
CA GLY A 500 12.55 -18.75 21.36
C GLY A 500 13.28 -17.57 22.03
N ARG A 501 13.58 -17.73 23.33
CA ARG A 501 14.13 -16.81 24.35
C ARG A 501 13.63 -15.36 24.39
N GLU A 502 12.75 -15.14 25.37
CA GLU A 502 12.74 -13.98 26.29
C GLU A 502 14.03 -14.01 27.15
N ASN A 503 14.53 -12.95 27.82
CA ASN A 503 13.90 -12.05 28.79
C ASN A 503 14.90 -10.94 29.19
N GLU A 504 14.43 -9.74 29.55
CA GLU A 504 14.89 -8.97 30.73
C GLU A 504 14.10 -7.66 30.90
N SER A 505 12.93 -7.76 31.54
CA SER A 505 12.57 -7.03 32.76
C SER A 505 11.06 -6.90 32.86
N ALA A 506 10.47 -7.80 33.64
CA ALA A 506 9.20 -7.56 34.28
C ALA A 506 9.33 -6.34 35.21
N ARG A 507 8.56 -5.29 34.94
CA ARG A 507 7.83 -4.47 35.94
C ARG A 507 6.90 -3.47 35.27
#